data_AF-A0A0L0FB42-F1
#
_entry.id   AF-A0A0L0FB42-F1
#
_cell.length_a   1.000
_cell.length_b   1.000
_cell.length_c   1.000
_cell.angle_alpha   90.00
_cell.angle_beta   90.00
_cell.angle_gamma   90.00
#
_symmetry.space_group_name_H-M   'P 1'
#
loop_
_entity.id
_entity.type
_entity.pdbx_description
1 polymer ?
#
loop_
_entity_poly.entity_id
_entity_poly.type
_entity_poly.pdbx_seq_one_letter_code
_entity_poly.pdbx_strand_id
1 'polypeptide(L)'
;LSDVLASEASVEQSILQGFEELSYKTRVALGKDDEKSAWDAIFNAWAERVFAYVFERLELTLVNLHVRFEDDISGAAAYAAGVTLERLEIKSATDQWSYSPFVDLTESPYIRK
;
A
#
# COMPACT_ATOMS: atom_id res chain seq x y z
N LEU A 1 30.97 -5.07 -10.43
CA LEU A 1 29.86 -6.04 -10.59
C LEU A 1 29.81 -7.02 -9.42
N SER A 2 30.95 -7.59 -8.99
CA SER A 2 31.05 -8.40 -7.77
C SER A 2 30.64 -7.66 -6.48
N ASP A 3 31.06 -6.40 -6.35
CA ASP A 3 30.88 -5.64 -5.09
C ASP A 3 29.44 -5.18 -4.87
N VAL A 4 28.69 -4.96 -5.94
CA VAL A 4 27.25 -4.61 -5.89
C VAL A 4 26.45 -5.84 -5.48
N LEU A 5 26.72 -7.00 -6.08
CA LEU A 5 26.08 -8.27 -5.73
C LEU A 5 26.41 -8.71 -4.29
N ALA A 6 27.62 -8.44 -3.82
CA ALA A 6 28.01 -8.67 -2.43
C ALA A 6 27.28 -7.74 -1.45
N SER A 7 27.03 -6.49 -1.85
CA SER A 7 26.27 -5.53 -1.04
C SER A 7 24.78 -5.88 -0.95
N GLU A 8 24.17 -6.35 -2.03
CA GLU A 8 22.77 -6.80 -2.06
C GLU A 8 22.57 -8.05 -1.20
N ALA A 9 23.46 -9.05 -1.32
CA ALA A 9 23.43 -10.24 -0.49
C ALA A 9 23.63 -9.93 1.01
N SER A 10 24.46 -8.93 1.33
CA SER A 10 24.66 -8.47 2.72
C SER A 10 23.42 -7.77 3.28
N VAL A 11 22.71 -7.00 2.46
CA VAL A 11 21.46 -6.33 2.86
C VAL A 11 20.36 -7.37 3.08
N GLU A 12 20.22 -8.34 2.19
CA GLU A 12 19.26 -9.45 2.35
C GLU A 12 19.51 -10.25 3.64
N GLN A 13 20.77 -10.58 3.94
CA GLN A 13 21.11 -11.27 5.19
C GLN A 13 20.78 -10.45 6.43
N SER A 14 21.01 -9.14 6.41
CA SER A 14 20.67 -8.27 7.54
C SER A 14 19.16 -8.16 7.78
N ILE A 15 18.37 -8.14 6.70
CA ILE A 15 16.90 -8.11 6.77
C ILE A 15 16.37 -9.43 7.33
N LEU A 16 16.91 -10.55 6.86
CA LEU A 16 16.55 -11.89 7.35
C LEU A 16 16.89 -12.06 8.84
N GLN A 17 18.08 -11.62 9.26
CA GLN A 17 18.46 -11.65 10.68
C GLN A 17 17.57 -10.76 11.55
N GLY A 18 17.23 -9.55 11.07
CA GLY A 18 16.30 -8.67 11.77
C GLY A 18 14.91 -9.29 11.94
N PHE A 19 14.42 -10.00 10.92
CA PHE A 19 13.14 -10.71 10.97
C PHE A 19 13.18 -11.90 11.94
N GLU A 20 14.27 -12.68 11.93
CA GLU A 20 14.46 -13.79 12.88
C GLU A 20 14.54 -13.31 14.33
N GLU A 21 15.21 -12.19 14.60
CA GLU A 21 15.35 -11.64 15.94
C GLU A 21 14.01 -11.07 16.47
N LEU A 22 13.24 -10.40 15.61
CA LEU A 22 11.88 -9.96 15.92
C LEU A 22 10.93 -11.15 16.17
N SER A 23 11.09 -12.20 15.39
CA SER A 23 10.33 -13.44 15.54
C SER A 23 10.62 -14.12 16.87
N TYR A 24 11.90 -14.21 17.24
CA TYR A 24 12.33 -14.76 18.50
C TYR A 24 11.85 -13.95 19.71
N LYS A 25 11.98 -12.61 19.68
CA LYS A 25 11.53 -11.75 20.78
C LYS A 25 10.02 -11.82 21.00
N THR A 26 9.25 -11.90 19.91
CA THR A 26 7.78 -12.08 19.97
C THR A 26 7.41 -13.43 20.56
N ARG A 27 8.12 -14.50 20.19
CA ARG A 27 7.95 -15.87 20.72
C ARG A 27 8.24 -16.03 22.21
N VAL A 28 9.20 -15.28 22.73
CA VAL A 28 9.54 -15.32 24.15
C VAL A 28 8.53 -14.52 24.98
N ALA A 29 7.97 -13.45 24.40
CA ALA A 29 6.99 -12.60 25.07
C ALA A 29 5.59 -13.21 25.16
N LEU A 30 5.23 -14.13 24.24
CA LEU A 30 3.89 -14.69 24.12
C LEU A 30 3.99 -16.22 24.18
N GLY A 31 3.38 -16.82 25.20
CA GLY A 31 3.29 -18.27 25.30
C GLY A 31 2.65 -18.88 24.05
N LYS A 32 3.04 -20.12 23.72
CA LYS A 32 2.78 -20.81 22.43
C LYS A 32 1.33 -20.82 21.92
N ASP A 33 0.33 -20.56 22.77
CA ASP A 33 -1.09 -20.53 22.38
C ASP A 33 -1.58 -19.14 21.93
N ASP A 34 -0.90 -18.06 22.32
CA ASP A 34 -1.17 -16.67 21.87
C ASP A 34 -0.32 -16.27 20.65
N GLU A 35 0.56 -17.16 20.19
CA GLU A 35 1.55 -16.88 19.14
C GLU A 35 0.87 -16.57 17.80
N LYS A 36 -0.16 -17.34 17.42
CA LYS A 36 -0.85 -17.17 16.13
C LYS A 36 -1.66 -15.88 16.06
N SER A 37 -2.38 -15.51 17.12
CA SER A 37 -3.19 -14.28 17.15
C SER A 37 -2.31 -13.02 17.14
N ALA A 38 -1.15 -13.08 17.80
CA ALA A 38 -0.20 -11.99 17.81
C ALA A 38 0.55 -11.84 16.49
N TRP A 39 0.92 -12.95 15.83
CA TRP A 39 1.48 -12.90 14.48
C TRP A 39 0.48 -12.34 13.47
N ASP A 40 -0.78 -12.74 13.55
CA ASP A 40 -1.84 -12.17 12.71
C ASP A 40 -2.03 -10.67 12.98
N ALA A 41 -1.97 -10.24 14.25
CA ALA A 41 -2.05 -8.81 14.59
C ALA A 41 -0.86 -8.00 14.05
N ILE A 42 0.36 -8.51 14.19
CA ILE A 42 1.58 -7.87 13.67
C ILE A 42 1.54 -7.81 12.14
N PHE A 43 1.17 -8.92 11.49
CA PHE A 43 1.07 -8.98 10.04
C PHE A 43 -0.01 -8.04 9.51
N ASN A 44 -1.18 -7.97 10.15
CA ASN A 44 -2.24 -7.05 9.76
C ASN A 44 -1.81 -5.59 9.93
N ALA A 45 -1.16 -5.22 11.04
CA ALA A 45 -0.66 -3.87 11.24
C ALA A 45 0.44 -3.49 10.23
N TRP A 46 1.31 -4.44 9.88
CA TRP A 46 2.31 -4.25 8.82
C TRP A 46 1.64 -4.10 7.45
N ALA A 47 0.68 -4.98 7.11
CA ALA A 47 -0.04 -4.95 5.85
C ALA A 47 -0.82 -3.64 5.70
N GLU A 48 -1.53 -3.20 6.73
CA GLU A 48 -2.24 -1.91 6.76
C GLU A 48 -1.28 -0.74 6.49
N ARG A 49 -0.09 -0.73 7.10
CA ARG A 49 0.93 0.30 6.86
C ARG A 49 1.45 0.27 5.44
N VAL A 50 1.68 -0.91 4.88
CA VAL A 50 2.11 -1.08 3.48
C VAL A 50 1.01 -0.61 2.53
N PHE A 51 -0.23 -1.00 2.77
CA PHE A 51 -1.37 -0.55 1.97
C PHE A 51 -1.53 0.97 2.05
N ALA A 52 -1.49 1.56 3.24
CA ALA A 52 -1.55 3.01 3.42
C ALA A 52 -0.42 3.70 2.64
N TYR A 53 0.81 3.22 2.76
CA TYR A 53 1.96 3.77 2.05
C TYR A 53 1.80 3.72 0.53
N VAL A 54 1.25 2.61 0.00
CA VAL A 54 0.98 2.41 -1.42
C VAL A 54 -0.14 3.34 -1.89
N PHE A 55 -1.27 3.40 -1.17
CA PHE A 55 -2.41 4.24 -1.54
C PHE A 55 -2.11 5.73 -1.45
N GLU A 56 -1.30 6.18 -0.49
CA GLU A 56 -0.84 7.57 -0.40
C GLU A 56 -0.04 8.03 -1.62
N ARG A 57 0.56 7.09 -2.36
CA ARG A 57 1.48 7.36 -3.48
C ARG A 57 0.98 6.82 -4.81
N LEU A 58 -0.25 6.31 -4.83
CA LEU A 58 -0.83 5.70 -6.00
C LEU A 58 -1.25 6.77 -7.00
N GLU A 59 -0.62 6.76 -8.18
CA GLU A 59 -1.10 7.54 -9.33
C GLU A 59 -1.95 6.63 -10.23
N LEU A 60 -3.19 7.06 -10.50
CA LEU A 60 -4.11 6.36 -11.38
C LEU A 60 -4.41 7.20 -12.60
N THR A 61 -4.34 6.58 -13.77
CA THR A 61 -4.84 7.17 -15.02
C THR A 61 -5.86 6.22 -15.62
N LEU A 62 -7.09 6.69 -15.70
CA LEU A 62 -8.22 6.00 -16.32
C LEU A 62 -8.54 6.73 -17.63
N VAL A 63 -8.76 5.99 -18.70
CA VAL A 63 -9.04 6.53 -20.03
C VAL A 63 -10.29 5.85 -20.58
N ASN A 64 -11.14 6.60 -21.28
CA ASN A 64 -12.39 6.13 -21.87
C ASN A 64 -13.34 5.49 -20.86
N LEU A 65 -13.57 6.18 -19.75
CA LEU A 65 -14.47 5.73 -18.70
C LEU A 65 -15.93 6.02 -19.11
N HIS A 66 -16.77 5.00 -19.07
CA HIS A 66 -18.21 5.12 -19.28
C HIS A 66 -18.94 4.44 -18.14
N VAL A 67 -19.62 5.24 -17.32
CA VAL A 67 -20.45 4.75 -16.22
C VAL A 67 -21.89 4.99 -16.60
N ARG A 68 -22.67 3.92 -16.69
CA ARG A 68 -24.09 3.97 -17.03
C ARG A 68 -24.90 3.34 -15.92
N PHE A 69 -25.90 4.08 -15.48
CA PHE A 69 -26.97 3.62 -14.63
C PHE A 69 -28.20 3.35 -15.49
N GLU A 70 -28.75 2.14 -15.38
CA GLU A 70 -29.97 1.73 -16.06
C GLU A 70 -31.02 1.43 -14.99
N ASP A 71 -32.23 1.95 -15.19
CA ASP A 71 -33.33 1.76 -14.25
C ASP A 71 -34.58 1.32 -15.00
N ASP A 72 -34.97 0.08 -14.73
CA ASP A 72 -36.18 -0.60 -15.22
C ASP A 72 -37.10 -1.05 -14.06
N ILE A 73 -36.73 -0.75 -12.80
CA ILE A 73 -37.39 -1.30 -11.60
C ILE A 73 -38.13 -0.21 -10.81
N SER A 74 -37.70 1.05 -10.83
CA SER A 74 -38.25 2.11 -9.96
C SER A 74 -39.68 2.57 -10.25
N GLY A 75 -40.35 1.97 -11.26
CA GLY A 75 -41.78 2.15 -11.52
C GLY A 75 -42.15 3.39 -12.34
N ALA A 76 -41.19 4.25 -12.67
CA ALA A 76 -41.31 5.18 -13.79
C ALA A 76 -40.89 4.48 -15.10
N ALA A 77 -41.23 5.05 -16.26
CA ALA A 77 -40.80 4.52 -17.55
C ALA A 77 -39.28 4.26 -17.57
N ALA A 78 -38.88 3.12 -18.15
CA ALA A 78 -37.48 2.71 -18.19
C ALA A 78 -36.58 3.83 -18.74
N TYR A 79 -35.47 4.10 -18.07
CA TYR A 79 -34.52 5.12 -18.47
C TYR A 79 -33.09 4.70 -18.20
N ALA A 80 -32.15 5.41 -18.83
CA ALA A 80 -30.73 5.27 -18.55
C ALA A 80 -30.11 6.65 -18.40
N ALA A 81 -29.20 6.77 -17.45
CA ALA A 81 -28.37 7.94 -17.24
C ALA A 81 -26.91 7.51 -17.21
N GLY A 82 -26.00 8.34 -17.70
CA GLY A 82 -24.59 7.97 -17.72
C GLY A 82 -23.67 9.17 -17.73
N VAL A 83 -22.46 8.93 -17.26
CA VAL A 83 -21.34 9.87 -17.29
C VAL A 83 -20.23 9.24 -18.11
N THR A 84 -19.70 10.02 -19.06
CA THR A 84 -18.53 9.66 -19.85
C THR A 84 -17.37 10.57 -19.46
N LEU A 85 -16.20 10.00 -19.29
CA LEU A 85 -14.95 10.72 -19.09
C LEU A 85 -13.93 10.16 -20.07
N GLU A 86 -13.41 11.02 -20.95
CA GLU A 86 -12.32 10.65 -21.84
C GLU A 86 -11.06 10.29 -21.05
N ARG A 87 -10.80 11.02 -19.96
CA ARG A 87 -9.60 10.85 -19.14
C ARG A 87 -9.85 11.30 -17.71
N LEU A 88 -9.43 10.48 -16.75
CA LEU A 88 -9.43 10.77 -15.33
C LEU A 88 -8.04 10.44 -14.77
N GLU A 89 -7.35 11.47 -14.29
CA GLU A 89 -6.09 11.32 -13.57
C GLU A 89 -6.31 11.57 -12.09
N ILE A 90 -5.80 10.66 -11.26
CA ILE A 90 -5.75 10.80 -9.81
C ILE A 90 -4.28 10.72 -9.43
N LYS A 91 -3.77 11.80 -8.82
CA LYS A 91 -2.37 11.92 -8.42
C LYS A 91 -2.28 12.50 -7.02
N SER A 92 -1.32 12.02 -6.25
CA SER A 92 -0.94 12.63 -4.98
C SER A 92 -0.23 13.95 -5.24
N ALA A 93 -0.56 14.98 -4.49
CA ALA A 93 0.03 16.31 -4.63
C ALA A 93 0.52 16.81 -3.27
N THR A 94 1.59 17.61 -3.29
CA THR A 94 2.03 18.34 -2.09
C THR A 94 1.10 19.52 -1.80
N ASP A 95 1.29 20.18 -0.65
CA ASP A 95 0.54 21.40 -0.28
C ASP A 95 0.65 22.54 -1.32
N GLN A 96 1.71 22.52 -2.13
CA GLN A 96 1.95 23.47 -3.23
C GLN A 96 1.41 22.97 -4.58
N TRP A 97 0.61 21.91 -4.60
CA TRP A 97 0.09 21.26 -5.81
C TRP A 97 1.20 20.78 -6.76
N SER A 98 2.37 20.43 -6.22
CA SER A 98 3.46 19.87 -7.00
C SER A 98 3.41 18.35 -7.02
N TYR A 99 3.78 17.77 -8.16
CA TYR A 99 3.84 16.32 -8.37
C TYR A 99 5.32 15.91 -8.37
N SER A 100 5.77 15.23 -7.30
CA SER A 100 7.10 14.62 -7.29
C SER A 100 6.94 13.09 -7.33
N PRO A 101 7.37 12.42 -8.41
CA PRO A 101 7.33 10.95 -8.49
C PRO A 101 8.35 10.29 -7.55
N PHE A 102 9.26 11.07 -6.94
CA PHE A 102 10.25 10.59 -5.99
C PHE A 102 10.20 11.45 -4.73
N VAL A 103 9.77 10.84 -3.63
CA VAL A 103 9.96 11.38 -2.29
C VAL A 103 11.16 10.66 -1.70
N ASP A 104 12.11 11.43 -1.18
CA ASP A 104 13.25 10.91 -0.43
C ASP A 104 12.74 10.04 0.72
N LEU A 105 13.06 8.74 0.69
CA LEU A 105 12.57 7.74 1.65
C LEU A 105 13.00 8.05 3.10
N THR A 106 13.92 8.99 3.29
CA THR A 106 14.39 9.45 4.61
C THR A 106 13.42 10.39 5.34
N GLU A 107 12.37 10.87 4.66
CA GLU A 107 11.37 11.81 5.20
C GLU A 107 10.05 11.15 5.60
N SER A 108 9.84 9.87 5.29
CA SER A 108 8.61 9.17 5.65
C SER A 108 8.50 9.00 7.18
N PRO A 109 7.41 9.49 7.82
CA PRO A 109 7.19 9.29 9.25
C PRO A 109 6.98 7.82 9.61
N TYR A 110 6.73 6.96 8.62
CA TYR A 110 6.61 5.50 8.79
C TYR A 110 7.96 4.76 8.74
N ILE A 111 9.05 5.44 8.39
CA ILE A 111 10.41 4.88 8.29
C ILE A 111 11.30 5.36 9.46
N ARG A 112 10.92 6.44 10.17
CA ARG A 112 11.65 6.88 11.37
C ARG A 112 11.16 6.11 12.61
N LYS A 113 12.17 5.61 13.34
CA LYS A 113 12.15 4.77 14.55
C LYS A 113 11.12 5.17 15.60
#